data_AF-A0A2N1MCB3-F1
#
_entry.id   AF-A0A2N1MCB3-F1
#
_cell.length_a   1.000
_cell.length_b   1.000
_cell.length_c   1.000
_cell.angle_alpha   90.00
_cell.angle_beta   90.00
_cell.angle_gamma   90.00
#
_symmetry.space_group_name_H-M   'P 1'
#
loop_
_entity.id
_entity.type
_entity.pdbx_description
1 polymer ?
#
loop_
_entity_poly.entity_id
_entity_poly.type
_entity_poly.pdbx_seq_one_letter_code
_entity_poly.pdbx_strand_id
1 'polypeptide(L)'
;MGSLHHIIKTLKLEVTLTKIKAHSGNTFNEIADALAKSGRFELSATSIAHNHIPTQTATLLWDDKIPLDKDVRKCVDKIISYKRIDNHLNHQELSDIQQATKRNMINWALTAKWLNHNTYGPSTSTSHSKDVTWKIKTSTNTLSTLDILN
;
A
#
# COMPACT_ATOMS: atom_id res chain seq x y z
N MET A 1 14.02 -18.60 7.49
CA MET A 1 14.93 -17.47 7.18
C MET A 1 14.59 -16.96 5.79
N GLY A 2 14.40 -15.65 5.61
CA GLY A 2 14.04 -15.08 4.31
C GLY A 2 15.19 -15.11 3.30
N SER A 3 14.86 -14.98 2.01
CA SER A 3 15.80 -15.14 0.89
C SER A 3 16.98 -14.17 0.92
N LEU A 4 16.75 -12.92 1.31
CA LEU A 4 17.81 -11.91 1.50
C LEU A 4 18.84 -12.33 2.55
N HIS A 5 18.39 -12.89 3.66
CA HIS A 5 19.27 -13.33 4.73
C HIS A 5 20.13 -14.52 4.32
N HIS A 6 19.58 -15.41 3.48
CA HIS A 6 20.35 -16.50 2.88
C HIS A 6 21.46 -15.96 1.98
N ILE A 7 21.16 -15.02 1.08
CA ILE A 7 22.14 -14.40 0.19
C ILE A 7 23.28 -13.75 0.98
N ILE A 8 22.95 -12.93 1.98
CA ILE A 8 23.95 -12.23 2.81
C ILE A 8 24.90 -13.23 3.48
N LYS A 9 24.37 -14.32 4.04
CA LYS A 9 25.18 -15.36 4.70
C LYS A 9 26.05 -16.13 3.71
N THR A 10 25.48 -16.57 2.59
CA THR A 10 26.18 -17.38 1.60
C THR A 10 27.32 -16.61 0.95
N LEU A 11 27.11 -15.32 0.65
CA LEU A 11 28.14 -14.43 0.10
C LEU A 11 29.03 -13.79 1.16
N LYS A 12 28.82 -14.08 2.45
CA LYS A 12 29.57 -13.50 3.59
C LYS A 12 29.61 -11.97 3.54
N LEU A 13 28.49 -11.35 3.18
CA LEU A 13 28.40 -9.89 3.06
C LEU A 13 28.28 -9.25 4.44
N GLU A 14 29.08 -8.22 4.68
CA GLU A 14 28.85 -7.28 5.78
C GLU A 14 27.96 -6.15 5.26
N VAL A 15 26.77 -6.02 5.84
CA VAL A 15 25.75 -5.08 5.37
C VAL A 15 25.38 -4.13 6.49
N THR A 16 25.57 -2.83 6.25
CA THR A 16 25.09 -1.76 7.12
C THR A 16 23.93 -1.04 6.44
N LEU A 17 22.82 -0.87 7.17
CA LEU A 17 21.64 -0.15 6.66
C LEU A 17 21.60 1.25 7.27
N THR A 18 21.67 2.27 6.42
CA THR A 18 21.60 3.66 6.84
C THR A 18 20.33 4.31 6.29
N LYS A 19 19.52 4.89 7.18
CA LYS A 19 18.32 5.62 6.78
C LYS A 19 18.70 7.05 6.34
N ILE A 20 18.46 7.38 5.08
CA ILE A 20 18.68 8.72 4.53
C ILE A 20 17.33 9.45 4.41
N LYS A 21 17.31 10.75 4.75
CA LYS A 21 16.11 11.58 4.59
C LYS A 21 15.93 11.91 3.11
N ALA A 22 14.70 11.82 2.60
CA ALA A 22 14.40 12.23 1.24
C ALA A 22 14.80 13.70 1.01
N HIS A 23 15.33 14.00 -0.18
CA HIS A 23 15.77 15.33 -0.59
C HIS A 23 16.78 15.98 0.37
N SER A 24 17.63 15.18 1.02
CA SER A 24 18.72 15.69 1.87
C SER A 24 19.96 16.11 1.07
N GLY A 25 19.89 16.14 -0.27
CA GLY A 25 21.01 16.44 -1.16
C GLY A 25 22.05 15.31 -1.28
N ASN A 26 21.72 14.07 -0.87
CA ASN A 26 22.60 12.93 -1.10
C ASN A 26 22.45 12.43 -2.54
N THR A 27 23.47 12.64 -3.37
CA THR A 27 23.45 12.32 -4.80
C THR A 27 23.10 10.86 -5.09
N PHE A 28 23.68 9.91 -4.35
CA PHE A 28 23.43 8.49 -4.58
C PHE A 28 22.01 8.07 -4.23
N ASN A 29 21.45 8.62 -3.15
CA ASN A 29 20.06 8.39 -2.78
C ASN A 29 19.09 8.96 -3.81
N GLU A 30 19.39 10.14 -4.37
CA GLU A 30 18.57 10.75 -5.43
C GLU A 30 18.63 9.96 -6.74
N ILE A 31 19.81 9.48 -7.14
CA ILE A 31 19.97 8.57 -8.29
C ILE A 31 19.18 7.28 -8.06
N ALA A 32 19.28 6.67 -6.88
CA ALA A 32 18.55 5.45 -6.56
C ALA A 32 17.02 5.65 -6.61
N ASP A 33 16.51 6.78 -6.11
CA ASP A 33 15.08 7.13 -6.19
C ASP A 33 14.61 7.34 -7.64
N ALA A 34 15.41 8.02 -8.47
CA ALA A 34 15.11 8.22 -9.89
C ALA A 34 15.10 6.89 -10.68
N LEU A 35 16.06 6.00 -10.40
CA LEU A 35 16.10 4.66 -10.99
C LEU A 35 14.91 3.81 -10.54
N ALA A 36 14.53 3.85 -9.26
CA ALA A 36 13.37 3.12 -8.76
C ALA A 36 12.05 3.60 -9.40
N LYS A 37 11.90 4.92 -9.62
CA LYS A 37 10.76 5.49 -10.34
C LYS A 37 10.70 5.04 -11.79
N SER A 38 11.85 4.97 -12.47
CA SER A 38 11.95 4.53 -13.86
C SER A 38 11.68 3.02 -13.99
N GLY A 39 12.30 2.22 -13.12
CA GLY A 39 12.16 0.76 -13.09
C GLY A 39 10.74 0.27 -12.85
N ARG A 40 9.86 1.10 -12.28
CA ARG A 40 8.42 0.78 -12.16
C ARG A 40 7.76 0.48 -13.51
N PHE A 41 8.25 1.06 -14.60
CA PHE A 41 7.69 0.90 -15.94
C PHE A 41 8.35 -0.23 -16.73
N GLU A 42 9.43 -0.81 -16.23
CA GLU A 42 10.13 -1.91 -16.88
C GLU A 42 9.32 -3.20 -16.76
N LEU A 43 9.20 -3.94 -17.88
CA LEU A 43 8.44 -5.19 -17.94
C LEU A 43 9.17 -6.36 -17.29
N SER A 44 10.50 -6.36 -17.33
CA SER A 44 11.35 -7.39 -16.75
C SER A 44 11.83 -6.98 -15.35
N ALA A 45 11.01 -7.27 -14.34
CA ALA A 45 11.40 -7.06 -12.95
C ALA A 45 12.48 -8.07 -12.52
N THR A 46 13.53 -7.58 -11.85
CA THR A 46 14.50 -8.46 -11.18
C THR A 46 13.80 -9.25 -10.09
N SER A 47 13.77 -10.58 -10.22
CA SER A 47 13.11 -11.48 -9.27
C SER A 47 14.12 -12.36 -8.55
N ILE A 48 13.85 -12.66 -7.28
CA ILE A 48 14.65 -13.60 -6.49
C ILE A 48 14.17 -15.02 -6.82
N ALA A 49 15.10 -15.91 -7.15
CA ALA A 49 14.80 -17.32 -7.39
C ALA A 49 14.60 -18.07 -6.05
N HIS A 50 13.40 -17.93 -5.47
CA HIS A 50 13.09 -18.45 -4.13
C HIS A 50 13.21 -19.99 -4.00
N ASN A 51 13.06 -20.73 -5.11
CA ASN A 51 13.13 -22.19 -5.11
C ASN A 51 14.55 -22.75 -5.04
N HIS A 52 15.58 -21.90 -5.11
CA HIS A 52 16.99 -22.32 -5.06
C HIS A 52 17.65 -22.06 -3.71
N ILE A 53 16.85 -21.89 -2.65
CA ILE A 53 17.37 -21.65 -1.29
C ILE A 53 17.36 -22.99 -0.54
N PRO A 54 18.53 -23.60 -0.25
CA PRO A 54 18.61 -24.95 0.33
C PRO A 54 17.90 -25.09 1.68
N THR A 55 17.84 -24.00 2.45
CA THR A 55 17.20 -23.98 3.77
C THR A 55 15.69 -23.75 3.73
N GLN A 56 15.11 -23.55 2.54
CA GLN A 56 13.70 -23.27 2.35
C GLN A 56 13.00 -24.49 1.74
N THR A 57 12.35 -25.30 2.57
CA THR A 57 11.66 -26.53 2.16
C THR A 57 10.47 -26.25 1.24
N ALA A 58 9.80 -25.10 1.42
CA ALA A 58 8.68 -24.68 0.59
C ALA A 58 8.63 -23.15 0.47
N THR A 59 8.21 -22.68 -0.69
CA THR A 59 7.84 -21.28 -0.94
C THR A 59 6.34 -21.24 -1.15
N LEU A 60 5.61 -20.61 -0.22
CA LEU A 60 4.19 -20.36 -0.43
C LEU A 60 4.04 -19.29 -1.51
N LEU A 61 3.28 -19.59 -2.55
CA LEU A 61 2.93 -18.65 -3.61
C LEU A 61 1.47 -18.23 -3.42
N TRP A 62 1.22 -16.93 -3.53
CA TRP A 62 -0.13 -16.42 -3.69
C TRP A 62 -0.48 -16.35 -5.18
N ASP A 63 -1.60 -16.96 -5.57
CA ASP A 63 -2.07 -17.06 -6.96
C ASP A 63 -0.99 -17.62 -7.91
N ASP A 64 -0.17 -18.55 -7.41
CA ASP A 64 0.99 -19.15 -8.11
C ASP A 64 2.03 -18.15 -8.64
N LYS A 65 1.96 -16.87 -8.23
CA LYS A 65 2.76 -15.78 -8.78
C LYS A 65 3.60 -15.06 -7.75
N ILE A 66 3.05 -14.83 -6.55
CA ILE A 66 3.67 -13.93 -5.56
C ILE A 66 4.27 -14.77 -4.42
N PRO A 67 5.59 -14.86 -4.29
CA PRO A 67 6.23 -15.55 -3.17
C PRO A 67 5.97 -14.81 -1.85
N LEU A 68 5.46 -15.55 -0.86
CA LEU A 68 5.23 -15.07 0.49
C LEU A 68 6.53 -15.21 1.30
N ASP A 69 7.44 -14.25 1.11
CA ASP A 69 8.78 -14.22 1.73
C ASP A 69 8.82 -13.51 3.11
N LYS A 70 7.72 -12.88 3.49
CA LYS A 70 7.51 -12.13 4.74
C LYS A 70 6.48 -12.83 5.63
N ASP A 71 6.21 -12.24 6.79
CA ASP A 71 5.10 -12.65 7.65
C ASP A 71 3.82 -12.82 6.81
N VAL A 72 3.32 -14.06 6.75
CA VAL A 72 2.19 -14.47 5.90
C VAL A 72 0.96 -13.63 6.23
N ARG A 73 0.70 -13.38 7.52
CA ARG A 73 -0.45 -12.58 7.97
C ARG A 73 -0.36 -11.17 7.40
N LYS A 74 0.79 -10.51 7.55
CA LYS A 74 0.99 -9.15 7.03
C LYS A 74 0.89 -9.09 5.50
N CYS A 75 1.37 -10.11 4.81
CA CYS A 75 1.26 -10.18 3.34
C CYS A 75 -0.20 -10.33 2.90
N VAL A 76 -0.92 -11.29 3.48
CA VAL A 76 -2.33 -11.56 3.20
C VAL A 76 -3.20 -10.35 3.57
N ASP A 77 -2.97 -9.71 4.71
CA ASP A 77 -3.67 -8.49 5.14
C ASP A 77 -3.56 -7.37 4.10
N LYS A 78 -2.36 -7.20 3.52
CA LYS A 78 -2.12 -6.20 2.48
C LYS A 78 -2.85 -6.54 1.19
N ILE A 79 -2.85 -7.80 0.76
CA ILE A 79 -3.57 -8.26 -0.43
C ILE A 79 -5.07 -8.08 -0.26
N ILE A 80 -5.63 -8.49 0.89
CA ILE A 80 -7.05 -8.30 1.21
C ILE A 80 -7.41 -6.82 1.20
N SER A 81 -6.56 -5.96 1.77
CA SER A 81 -6.78 -4.51 1.78
C SER A 81 -6.85 -3.93 0.36
N TYR A 82 -5.97 -4.35 -0.55
CA TYR A 82 -6.04 -3.93 -1.95
C TYR A 82 -7.30 -4.43 -2.65
N LYS A 83 -7.67 -5.71 -2.48
CA LYS A 83 -8.92 -6.25 -3.04
C LYS A 83 -10.16 -5.52 -2.52
N ARG A 84 -10.19 -5.17 -1.23
CA ARG A 84 -11.31 -4.41 -0.64
C ARG A 84 -11.46 -3.03 -1.27
N ILE A 85 -10.36 -2.30 -1.44
CA ILE A 85 -10.39 -0.98 -2.09
C ILE A 85 -10.79 -1.10 -3.56
N ASP A 86 -10.23 -2.07 -4.29
CA ASP A 86 -10.57 -2.27 -5.70
C ASP A 86 -12.06 -2.61 -5.88
N ASN A 87 -12.58 -3.55 -5.09
CA ASN A 87 -14.01 -3.88 -5.09
C ASN A 87 -14.89 -2.68 -4.72
N HIS A 88 -14.47 -1.88 -3.73
CA HIS A 88 -15.22 -0.68 -3.34
C HIS A 88 -15.29 0.32 -4.51
N LEU A 89 -14.15 0.61 -5.14
CA LEU A 89 -14.07 1.57 -6.25
C LEU A 89 -14.65 1.03 -7.57
N ASN A 90 -14.84 -0.28 -7.71
CA ASN A 90 -15.49 -0.89 -8.87
C ASN A 90 -17.03 -0.72 -8.87
N HIS A 91 -17.62 -0.13 -7.82
CA HIS A 91 -19.04 0.21 -7.82
C HIS A 91 -19.33 1.33 -8.82
N GLN A 92 -20.41 1.22 -9.62
CA GLN A 92 -20.72 2.15 -10.71
C GLN A 92 -20.86 3.61 -10.23
N GLU A 93 -21.44 3.81 -9.04
CA GLU A 93 -21.58 5.13 -8.40
C GLU A 93 -20.24 5.80 -8.05
N LEU A 94 -19.16 5.02 -7.95
CA LEU A 94 -17.81 5.52 -7.64
C LEU A 94 -16.89 5.54 -8.87
N SER A 95 -17.45 5.38 -10.07
CA SER A 95 -16.68 5.38 -11.33
C SER A 95 -15.85 6.65 -11.53
N ASP A 96 -16.36 7.81 -11.13
CA ASP A 96 -15.62 9.08 -11.16
C ASP A 96 -14.40 9.06 -10.23
N ILE A 97 -14.57 8.55 -9.01
CA ILE A 97 -13.48 8.39 -8.03
C ILE A 97 -12.46 7.37 -8.54
N GLN A 98 -12.92 6.28 -9.15
CA GLN A 98 -12.04 5.28 -9.76
C GLN A 98 -11.22 5.88 -10.92
N GLN A 99 -11.84 6.68 -11.78
CA GLN A 99 -11.16 7.34 -12.88
C GLN A 99 -10.15 8.37 -12.38
N ALA A 100 -10.53 9.20 -11.40
CA ALA A 100 -9.62 10.15 -10.75
C ALA A 100 -8.43 9.45 -10.07
N THR A 101 -8.65 8.27 -9.49
CA THR A 101 -7.60 7.41 -8.93
C THR A 101 -6.62 6.94 -9.99
N LYS A 102 -7.13 6.37 -11.09
CA LYS A 102 -6.30 5.89 -12.21
C LYS A 102 -5.47 7.01 -12.84
N ARG A 103 -6.00 8.24 -12.84
CA ARG A 103 -5.32 9.46 -13.31
C ARG A 103 -4.42 10.12 -12.26
N ASN A 104 -4.23 9.52 -11.08
CA ASN A 104 -3.48 10.09 -9.95
C ASN A 104 -3.95 11.51 -9.53
N MET A 105 -5.22 11.83 -9.73
CA MET A 105 -5.81 13.13 -9.35
C MET A 105 -6.14 13.20 -7.85
N ILE A 106 -6.22 12.05 -7.17
CA ILE A 106 -6.49 11.96 -5.74
C ILE A 106 -5.18 11.68 -4.99
N ASN A 107 -4.83 12.57 -4.06
CA ASN A 107 -3.74 12.30 -3.12
C ASN A 107 -4.22 11.37 -2.01
N TRP A 108 -4.17 10.06 -2.27
CA TRP A 108 -4.62 9.02 -1.33
C TRP A 108 -3.93 9.06 0.04
N ALA A 109 -2.68 9.51 0.11
CA ALA A 109 -1.97 9.67 1.38
C ALA A 109 -2.57 10.79 2.24
N LEU A 110 -2.93 11.91 1.63
CA LEU A 110 -3.60 13.01 2.32
C LEU A 110 -5.06 12.65 2.66
N THR A 111 -5.78 12.04 1.72
CA THR A 111 -7.16 11.57 1.93
C THR A 111 -7.23 10.61 3.11
N ALA A 112 -6.30 9.65 3.20
CA ALA A 112 -6.23 8.72 4.33
C ALA A 112 -5.96 9.45 5.66
N LYS A 113 -5.10 10.47 5.69
CA LYS A 113 -4.88 11.28 6.90
C LYS A 113 -6.14 12.03 7.31
N TRP A 114 -6.86 12.60 6.36
CA TRP A 114 -8.11 13.32 6.63
C TRP A 114 -9.22 12.38 7.14
N LEU A 115 -9.40 11.21 6.51
CA LEU A 115 -10.36 10.19 6.95
C LEU A 115 -10.08 9.70 8.38
N ASN A 116 -8.80 9.54 8.75
CA ASN A 116 -8.40 9.07 10.07
C ASN A 116 -8.27 10.17 11.13
N HIS A 117 -8.41 11.44 10.77
CA HIS A 117 -8.28 12.54 11.73
C HIS A 117 -9.48 12.55 12.68
N ASN A 118 -9.23 12.40 13.98
CA ASN A 118 -10.26 12.35 15.02
C ASN A 118 -10.16 13.58 15.94
N THR A 119 -11.21 14.41 15.96
CA THR A 119 -11.35 15.59 16.82
C THR A 119 -12.15 15.32 18.10
N TYR A 120 -12.74 14.12 18.25
CA TYR A 120 -13.77 13.81 19.26
C TYR A 120 -13.26 12.87 20.37
N GLY A 121 -11.95 12.85 20.61
CA GLY A 121 -11.34 12.10 21.73
C GLY A 121 -11.26 10.58 21.44
N PRO A 122 -11.75 9.69 22.33
CA PRO A 122 -11.56 8.24 22.17
C PRO A 122 -12.23 7.71 20.89
N SER A 123 -11.58 6.73 20.26
CA SER A 123 -12.02 6.09 19.00
C SER A 123 -13.34 5.33 19.11
N THR A 124 -13.86 5.13 20.32
CA THR A 124 -15.14 4.48 20.59
C THR A 124 -16.27 5.46 20.85
N SER A 125 -16.03 6.77 20.74
CA SER A 125 -17.07 7.77 20.99
C SER A 125 -18.12 7.76 19.88
N THR A 126 -19.39 7.88 20.26
CA THR A 126 -20.51 7.97 19.30
C THR A 126 -20.33 9.14 18.33
N SER A 127 -19.76 10.25 18.80
CA SER A 127 -19.46 11.43 17.98
C SER A 127 -18.40 11.13 16.92
N HIS A 128 -17.34 10.40 17.26
CA HIS A 128 -16.33 9.97 16.29
C HIS A 128 -16.93 9.05 15.22
N SER A 129 -17.76 8.07 15.61
CA SER A 129 -18.42 7.16 14.65
C SER A 129 -19.33 7.92 13.68
N LYS A 130 -20.05 8.94 14.15
CA LYS A 130 -20.88 9.82 13.31
C LYS A 130 -20.03 10.64 12.34
N ASP A 131 -18.94 11.23 12.81
CA ASP A 131 -18.00 12.00 11.98
C ASP A 131 -17.36 11.13 10.88
N VAL A 132 -16.87 9.92 11.22
CA VAL A 132 -16.32 8.98 10.22
C VAL A 132 -17.38 8.61 9.18
N THR A 133 -18.61 8.32 9.62
CA THR A 133 -19.72 8.03 8.71
C THR A 133 -20.00 9.19 7.77
N TRP A 134 -20.04 10.42 8.30
CA TRP A 134 -20.24 11.63 7.50
C TRP A 134 -19.11 11.81 6.49
N LYS A 135 -17.84 11.70 6.90
CA LYS A 135 -16.67 11.81 6.00
C LYS A 135 -16.75 10.82 4.84
N ILE A 136 -17.07 9.55 5.13
CA ILE A 136 -17.21 8.52 4.09
C ILE A 136 -18.35 8.88 3.14
N LYS A 137 -19.52 9.23 3.66
CA LYS A 137 -20.69 9.56 2.83
C LYS A 137 -20.47 10.79 1.96
N THR A 138 -19.89 11.85 2.52
CA THR A 138 -19.52 13.06 1.78
C THR A 138 -18.48 12.74 0.70
N SER A 139 -17.45 11.96 1.02
CA SER A 139 -16.39 11.63 0.05
C SER A 139 -16.85 10.75 -1.12
N THR A 140 -17.97 10.05 -0.95
CA THR A 140 -18.56 9.16 -1.96
C THR A 140 -19.85 9.73 -2.57
N ASN A 141 -20.24 10.96 -2.23
CA ASN A 141 -21.51 11.57 -2.61
C ASN A 141 -22.75 10.71 -2.28
N THR A 142 -22.69 9.91 -1.21
CA THR A 142 -23.78 9.03 -0.74
C THR A 142 -24.56 9.62 0.44
N LEU A 143 -24.34 10.90 0.75
CA LEU A 143 -25.21 11.65 1.67
C LEU A 143 -26.63 11.67 1.11
N SER A 144 -27.60 11.29 1.94
CA SER A 144 -29.02 11.33 1.55
C SER A 144 -29.41 12.77 1.22
N THR A 145 -29.88 13.01 -0.01
CA THR A 145 -30.30 14.33 -0.49
C THR A 145 -31.69 14.74 -0.01
N LEU A 146 -32.20 14.12 1.07
CA LEU A 146 -33.52 14.45 1.62
C LEU A 146 -33.64 15.93 2.00
N ASP A 147 -32.52 16.59 2.31
CA ASP A 147 -32.44 18.02 2.61
C ASP A 147 -32.43 18.93 1.36
N ILE A 148 -32.29 18.38 0.13
CA ILE A 148 -32.28 19.14 -1.14
C ILE A 148 -33.70 19.22 -1.76
N LEU A 149 -34.65 18.44 -1.24
CA LEU A 149 -36.02 18.33 -1.76
C LEU A 149 -37.09 19.09 -0.95
N ASN A 150 -36.69 20.05 -0.09
CA ASN A 150 -37.61 20.97 0.59
C ASN A 150 -37.52 22.40 0.05
#